data_AF-A0A6A6K2G1-F1
#
_entry.id   AF-A0A6A6K2G1-F1
#
_cell.length_a   1.000
_cell.length_b   1.000
_cell.length_c   1.000
_cell.angle_alpha   90.00
_cell.angle_beta   90.00
_cell.angle_gamma   90.00
#
_symmetry.space_group_name_H-M   'P 1'
#
loop_
_entity.id
_entity.type
_entity.pdbx_description
1 polymer ?
#
loop_
_entity_poly.entity_id
_entity_poly.type
_entity_poly.pdbx_seq_one_letter_code
_entity_poly.pdbx_strand_id
1 'polypeptide(L)'
;MFLLFQARVTIQNYYLYRHVGKPGWNIGWAWNKNEIIWSTFGAFATAQGDCSAFNYQIAHSCQPTPVIADLMPDAPPANRSEDCCRGGLLSAWAIDPSKSFSSFEITVGNLNISTTVPPPANLTLSAPGPGYTCGPLMETDPTQSSDIGGRRKVQVYRTWKSTCTYSSFLANKKPVCCVSLSAFYNSKVTTCPECSCGCKETNQNTVPCISEGSYSSLSDLNGLDVVQCTDHICPVRVHWHVKNNSMNQWRVKMTVSNYNYKKNYSDWNVLVQHPGFSQKLITYSFNSTTLPTVGFTDKVALFWGLQFYNNQLLQADEEELGSVTTDILLEKDLNTFTLSNGWALPRRIYFGGEECEMPLPDTFPIFNDFIDCIFVVVFDGVNSYANGSDACGEQVPARGGTRVFVSKRGSLGLVSWYLQRSPYQFEVDSVGTVSASLVTYAAIRALQPDLIINAGTAGGFKAKGASIGDVYLVSDVTFHDRRIPIPVFDLYGIGLRHAYPTPNLLKDLNLKVGKLSTGDSLDMSPQDEATIIANDASVKDMEGAAVAYVADLLKVPAIFVKAVTDIVDGEKPAAEEFLQNLAAVTAALDEAVAQVIDFINGKCLSEL
;
A
#
# COMPACT_ATOMS: atom_id res chain seq x y z
N MET A 1 -5.42 20.49 66.05
CA MET A 1 -6.02 20.79 64.73
C MET A 1 -5.07 20.20 63.70
N PHE A 2 -5.38 19.02 63.16
CA PHE A 2 -4.58 18.47 62.06
C PHE A 2 -4.94 19.24 60.79
N LEU A 3 -3.95 19.83 60.14
CA LEU A 3 -4.18 20.45 58.83
C LEU A 3 -4.37 19.36 57.79
N LEU A 4 -5.42 19.53 57.01
CA LEU A 4 -5.76 18.70 55.87
C LEU A 4 -5.52 19.53 54.62
N PHE A 5 -4.80 18.95 53.65
CA PHE A 5 -4.59 19.55 52.34
C PHE A 5 -5.30 18.72 51.29
N GLN A 6 -6.03 19.38 50.41
CA GLN A 6 -6.63 18.73 49.25
C GLN A 6 -5.68 18.89 48.06
N ALA A 7 -5.37 17.78 47.40
CA ALA A 7 -4.56 17.75 46.19
C ALA A 7 -5.32 17.05 45.06
N ARG A 8 -5.27 17.63 43.86
CA ARG A 8 -5.75 17.00 42.62
C ARG A 8 -4.54 16.46 41.87
N VAL A 9 -4.55 15.16 41.57
CA VAL A 9 -3.53 14.48 40.80
C VAL A 9 -4.10 14.20 39.42
N THR A 10 -3.40 14.64 38.38
CA THR A 10 -3.80 14.43 36.99
C THR A 10 -2.71 13.65 36.27
N ILE A 11 -3.10 12.57 35.61
CA ILE A 11 -2.23 11.78 34.74
C ILE A 11 -2.69 12.01 33.32
N GLN A 12 -1.76 12.43 32.45
CA GLN A 12 -2.05 12.78 31.07
C GLN A 12 -1.10 12.05 30.12
N ASN A 13 -1.68 11.36 29.16
CA ASN A 13 -0.99 10.64 28.11
C ASN A 13 -0.78 11.55 26.89
N TYR A 14 0.45 12.02 26.71
CA TYR A 14 0.84 12.81 25.54
C TYR A 14 1.33 11.96 24.35
N TYR A 15 1.40 10.63 24.48
CA TYR A 15 1.78 9.79 23.35
C TYR A 15 0.69 9.81 22.28
N LEU A 16 1.08 10.14 21.05
CA LEU A 16 0.15 10.30 19.93
C LEU A 16 -0.54 9.00 19.53
N TYR A 17 0.14 7.85 19.64
CA TYR A 17 -0.32 6.56 19.12
C TYR A 17 -0.19 5.41 20.13
N ARG A 18 0.19 5.66 21.39
CA ARG A 18 0.29 4.62 22.42
C ARG A 18 -0.81 4.80 23.45
N HIS A 19 -1.61 3.75 23.65
CA HIS A 19 -2.61 3.69 24.71
C HIS A 19 -1.99 3.18 26.01
N VAL A 20 -2.59 3.55 27.14
CA VAL A 20 -2.45 2.81 28.39
C VAL A 20 -3.63 1.83 28.45
N GLY A 21 -3.36 0.57 28.10
CA GLY A 21 -4.35 -0.50 28.08
C GLY A 21 -4.53 -1.20 29.43
N LYS A 22 -5.29 -2.30 29.45
CA LYS A 22 -5.46 -3.16 30.63
C LYS A 22 -4.12 -3.77 31.07
N PRO A 23 -3.86 -3.92 32.39
CA PRO A 23 -4.77 -3.69 33.52
C PRO A 23 -4.99 -2.22 33.92
N GLY A 24 -4.36 -1.26 33.25
CA GLY A 24 -4.42 0.17 33.56
C GLY A 24 -3.14 0.69 34.21
N TRP A 25 -3.10 1.98 34.51
CA TRP A 25 -2.00 2.60 35.27
C TRP A 25 -2.17 2.45 36.78
N ASN A 26 -1.04 2.35 37.47
CA ASN A 26 -0.86 2.53 38.90
C ASN A 26 0.25 3.56 39.10
N ILE A 27 0.00 4.58 39.93
CA ILE A 27 0.99 5.61 40.26
C ILE A 27 1.40 5.47 41.72
N GLY A 28 2.69 5.48 41.97
CA GLY A 28 3.26 5.37 43.31
C GLY A 28 4.26 6.48 43.60
N TRP A 29 4.44 6.81 44.86
CA TRP A 29 5.43 7.77 45.32
C TRP A 29 5.85 7.46 46.75
N ALA A 30 6.84 8.17 47.26
CA ALA A 30 7.27 8.15 48.65
C ALA A 30 6.94 9.49 49.33
N TRP A 31 6.33 9.43 50.51
CA TRP A 31 6.20 10.58 51.39
C TRP A 31 7.56 10.97 51.97
N ASN A 32 7.79 12.27 52.21
CA ASN A 32 9.05 12.75 52.76
C ASN A 32 9.10 12.68 54.29
N LYS A 33 7.94 12.66 54.94
CA LYS A 33 7.79 12.61 56.39
C LYS A 33 6.76 11.52 56.72
N ASN A 34 5.78 11.84 57.57
CA ASN A 34 4.76 10.92 58.05
C ASN A 34 3.38 11.27 57.48
N GLU A 35 3.33 11.81 56.26
CA GLU A 35 2.09 12.13 55.58
C GLU A 35 1.22 10.88 55.39
N ILE A 36 -0.10 11.07 55.44
CA ILE A 36 -1.08 10.01 55.27
C ILE A 36 -2.20 10.45 54.32
N ILE A 37 -2.90 9.47 53.75
CA ILE A 37 -4.07 9.69 52.89
C ILE A 37 -5.33 9.47 53.73
N TRP A 38 -6.06 10.55 54.01
CA TRP A 38 -7.33 10.49 54.75
C TRP A 38 -8.48 9.98 53.90
N SER A 39 -8.59 10.46 52.67
CA SER A 39 -9.63 10.06 51.72
C SER A 39 -9.15 10.26 50.29
N THR A 40 -9.78 9.53 49.36
CA THR A 40 -9.55 9.64 47.93
C THR A 40 -10.89 9.68 47.18
N PHE A 41 -10.95 10.45 46.10
CA PHE A 41 -12.09 10.50 45.17
C PHE A 41 -11.56 10.30 43.76
N GLY A 42 -12.19 9.43 42.97
CA GLY A 42 -11.77 9.07 41.61
C GLY A 42 -10.75 7.94 41.52
N ALA A 43 -10.00 7.68 42.58
CA ALA A 43 -8.99 6.62 42.67
C ALA A 43 -8.93 6.02 44.07
N PHE A 44 -8.14 4.97 44.26
CA PHE A 44 -7.94 4.33 45.57
C PHE A 44 -6.50 3.88 45.78
N ALA A 45 -6.01 3.97 47.01
CA ALA A 45 -4.76 3.32 47.40
C ALA A 45 -4.93 1.79 47.42
N THR A 46 -3.99 1.05 46.81
CA THR A 46 -4.04 -0.41 46.72
C THR A 46 -3.74 -1.11 48.04
N ALA A 47 -3.14 -0.40 49.00
CA ALA A 47 -2.83 -0.90 50.33
C ALA A 47 -3.05 0.18 51.39
N GLN A 48 -3.65 -0.23 52.52
CA GLN A 48 -3.88 0.65 53.66
C GLN A 48 -2.62 0.85 54.51
N GLY A 49 -1.83 -0.19 54.74
CA GLY A 49 -0.66 -0.14 55.63
C GLY A 49 -1.02 -0.10 57.12
N ASP A 50 -0.06 0.22 57.98
CA ASP A 50 -0.25 0.30 59.44
C ASP A 50 -0.80 1.68 59.85
N CYS A 51 -2.11 1.74 60.08
CA CYS A 51 -2.81 2.93 60.56
C CYS A 51 -3.11 2.89 62.08
N SER A 52 -2.43 2.04 62.86
CA SER A 52 -2.73 1.82 64.30
C SER A 52 -2.63 3.09 65.16
N ALA A 53 -1.95 4.14 64.66
CA ALA A 53 -1.85 5.44 65.32
C ALA A 53 -3.18 6.24 65.34
N PHE A 54 -4.19 5.85 64.53
CA PHE A 54 -5.44 6.58 64.36
C PHE A 54 -6.66 5.77 64.84
N ASN A 55 -6.98 5.89 66.14
CA ASN A 55 -8.00 5.05 66.81
C ASN A 55 -9.48 5.45 66.58
N TYR A 56 -9.76 6.67 66.10
CA TYR A 56 -11.14 7.20 66.01
C TYR A 56 -11.69 7.25 64.58
N GLN A 57 -10.86 7.63 63.62
CA GLN A 57 -11.18 7.64 62.20
C GLN A 57 -10.00 7.02 61.49
N ILE A 58 -10.24 5.88 60.84
CA ILE A 58 -9.18 5.15 60.15
C ILE A 58 -8.92 5.85 58.82
N ALA A 59 -7.67 6.23 58.57
CA ALA A 59 -7.26 6.84 57.31
C ALA A 59 -7.34 5.82 56.16
N HIS A 60 -7.56 6.32 54.94
CA HIS A 60 -7.60 5.49 53.72
C HIS A 60 -6.28 4.74 53.50
N SER A 61 -5.14 5.40 53.72
CA SER A 61 -3.82 4.75 53.68
C SER A 61 -2.79 5.47 54.53
N CYS A 62 -2.02 4.71 55.30
CA CYS A 62 -0.86 5.14 56.09
C CYS A 62 0.45 4.55 55.56
N GLN A 63 0.44 4.03 54.31
CA GLN A 63 1.66 3.57 53.65
C GLN A 63 2.64 4.72 53.43
N PRO A 64 3.92 4.60 53.82
CA PRO A 64 4.95 5.59 53.49
C PRO A 64 5.17 5.72 51.97
N THR A 65 4.95 4.63 51.24
CA THR A 65 5.04 4.57 49.77
C THR A 65 3.71 4.10 49.17
N PRO A 66 2.69 4.96 49.11
CA PRO A 66 1.39 4.55 48.59
C PRO A 66 1.45 4.27 47.09
N VAL A 67 0.64 3.31 46.63
CA VAL A 67 0.35 3.05 45.22
C VAL A 67 -1.13 3.27 45.00
N ILE A 68 -1.46 4.10 44.02
CA ILE A 68 -2.83 4.52 43.69
C ILE A 68 -3.23 3.94 42.34
N ALA A 69 -4.42 3.39 42.29
CA ALA A 69 -5.07 2.88 41.08
C ALA A 69 -6.37 3.65 40.81
N ASP A 70 -6.69 3.82 39.54
CA ASP A 70 -7.93 4.48 39.10
C ASP A 70 -9.16 3.64 39.43
N LEU A 71 -10.29 4.29 39.70
CA LEU A 71 -11.56 3.57 39.85
C LEU A 71 -12.08 3.11 38.47
N MET A 72 -12.89 2.05 38.49
CA MET A 72 -13.57 1.56 37.29
C MET A 72 -14.69 2.52 36.84
N PRO A 73 -15.06 2.52 35.53
CA PRO A 73 -16.11 3.41 35.00
C PRO A 73 -17.50 3.24 35.61
N ASP A 74 -17.76 2.14 36.32
CA ASP A 74 -19.01 1.81 37.01
C ASP A 74 -19.03 2.26 38.48
N ALA A 75 -17.98 2.92 38.98
CA ALA A 75 -17.89 3.39 40.36
C ALA A 75 -19.09 4.28 40.77
N PRO A 76 -19.54 4.26 42.05
CA PRO A 76 -20.66 5.09 42.49
C PRO A 76 -20.40 6.59 42.31
N PRO A 77 -21.40 7.42 41.95
CA PRO A 77 -21.22 8.87 41.73
C PRO A 77 -20.59 9.61 42.92
N ALA A 78 -20.86 9.16 44.15
CA ALA A 78 -20.30 9.75 45.37
C ALA A 78 -18.77 9.63 45.48
N ASN A 79 -18.17 8.66 44.77
CA ASN A 79 -16.74 8.40 44.80
C ASN A 79 -16.03 8.89 43.52
N ARG A 80 -16.74 9.54 42.59
CA ARG A 80 -16.17 10.07 41.35
C ARG A 80 -15.68 11.50 41.54
N SER A 81 -14.52 11.81 40.98
CA SER A 81 -14.04 13.18 40.76
C SER A 81 -14.30 13.64 39.33
N GLU A 82 -14.11 14.92 39.06
CA GLU A 82 -14.06 15.43 37.69
C GLU A 82 -13.01 14.69 36.87
N ASP A 83 -13.37 14.34 35.63
CA ASP A 83 -12.50 13.66 34.66
C ASP A 83 -11.90 12.31 35.09
N CYS A 84 -12.48 11.68 36.13
CA CYS A 84 -12.37 10.24 36.39
C CYS A 84 -13.58 9.52 35.73
N CYS A 85 -13.70 8.21 35.71
CA CYS A 85 -12.90 7.13 36.25
C CYS A 85 -12.81 6.12 35.10
N ARG A 86 -11.61 5.68 34.74
CA ARG A 86 -11.39 4.97 33.46
C ARG A 86 -10.84 3.57 33.65
N GLY A 87 -10.78 3.07 34.87
CA GLY A 87 -10.14 1.79 35.21
C GLY A 87 -8.66 1.80 34.83
N GLY A 88 -8.02 2.97 34.83
CA GLY A 88 -6.62 3.14 34.50
C GLY A 88 -6.32 3.18 33.01
N LEU A 89 -7.35 3.20 32.15
CA LEU A 89 -7.20 3.29 30.70
C LEU A 89 -7.01 4.74 30.26
N LEU A 90 -6.00 4.99 29.42
CA LEU A 90 -5.76 6.30 28.80
C LEU A 90 -5.60 6.13 27.29
N SER A 91 -6.42 6.85 26.53
CA SER A 91 -6.33 6.87 25.08
C SER A 91 -5.04 7.54 24.60
N ALA A 92 -4.55 7.11 23.44
CA ALA A 92 -3.53 7.86 22.71
C ALA A 92 -4.06 9.25 22.33
N TRP A 93 -3.21 10.27 22.45
CA TRP A 93 -3.61 11.67 22.28
C TRP A 93 -4.18 11.96 20.89
N ALA A 94 -3.65 11.37 19.82
CA ALA A 94 -4.14 11.64 18.46
C ALA A 94 -5.47 10.95 18.12
N ILE A 95 -5.89 9.96 18.92
CA ILE A 95 -7.14 9.22 18.71
C ILE A 95 -8.27 9.87 19.49
N ASP A 96 -8.08 10.10 20.79
CA ASP A 96 -9.09 10.72 21.64
C ASP A 96 -8.44 11.56 22.75
N PRO A 97 -8.18 12.86 22.50
CA PRO A 97 -7.63 13.77 23.50
C PRO A 97 -8.49 13.86 24.77
N SER A 98 -9.82 13.74 24.64
CA SER A 98 -10.75 13.82 25.77
C SER A 98 -10.62 12.62 26.71
N LYS A 99 -10.08 11.49 26.22
CA LYS A 99 -9.84 10.27 26.99
C LYS A 99 -8.38 9.97 27.27
N SER A 100 -7.51 10.92 26.96
CA SER A 100 -6.06 10.80 27.17
C SER A 100 -5.60 11.18 28.58
N PHE A 101 -6.51 11.55 29.48
CA PHE A 101 -6.17 11.92 30.85
C PHE A 101 -7.19 11.39 31.85
N SER A 102 -6.75 11.23 33.10
CA SER A 102 -7.59 10.92 34.25
C SER A 102 -7.12 11.76 35.44
N SER A 103 -8.06 12.20 36.29
CA SER A 103 -7.70 12.91 37.51
C SER A 103 -8.48 12.43 38.72
N PHE A 104 -7.81 12.46 39.87
CA PHE A 104 -8.36 12.06 41.16
C PHE A 104 -7.96 13.06 42.24
N GLU A 105 -8.72 13.10 43.32
CA GLU A 105 -8.47 13.98 44.45
C GLU A 105 -8.07 13.17 45.68
N ILE A 106 -7.13 13.70 46.45
CA ILE A 106 -6.68 13.11 47.71
C ILE A 106 -6.69 14.16 48.81
N THR A 107 -7.09 13.74 50.01
CA THR A 107 -6.94 14.54 51.23
C THR A 107 -5.72 14.04 51.99
N VAL A 108 -4.68 14.87 52.04
CA VAL A 108 -3.41 14.56 52.71
C VAL A 108 -3.42 15.14 54.12
N GLY A 109 -3.04 14.32 55.09
CA GLY A 109 -2.92 14.71 56.49
C GLY A 109 -1.49 14.66 57.00
N ASN A 110 -1.31 15.13 58.26
CA ASN A 110 -0.05 15.08 59.01
C ASN A 110 1.09 15.92 58.40
N LEU A 111 0.74 17.02 57.71
CA LEU A 111 1.69 17.97 57.13
C LEU A 111 2.15 18.98 58.19
N ASN A 112 3.47 19.20 58.28
CA ASN A 112 4.08 20.14 59.23
C ASN A 112 4.21 21.53 58.58
N ILE A 113 3.74 22.59 59.25
CA ILE A 113 3.50 23.97 58.70
C ILE A 113 4.79 24.76 58.41
N SER A 114 5.95 24.13 58.28
CA SER A 114 7.21 24.86 58.05
C SER A 114 7.32 25.31 56.58
N THR A 115 6.51 26.30 56.15
CA THR A 115 6.54 27.16 54.92
C THR A 115 6.83 26.56 53.54
N THR A 116 7.24 25.30 53.46
CA THR A 116 7.68 24.56 52.27
C THR A 116 7.17 23.14 52.42
N VAL A 117 6.05 22.84 51.76
CA VAL A 117 5.59 21.46 51.56
C VAL A 117 6.45 20.90 50.44
N PRO A 118 7.38 19.96 50.71
CA PRO A 118 8.21 19.38 49.66
C PRO A 118 7.36 18.46 48.77
N PRO A 119 7.67 18.34 47.46
CA PRO A 119 6.99 17.38 46.60
C PRO A 119 7.26 15.95 47.07
N PRO A 120 6.34 15.01 46.82
CA PRO A 120 6.61 13.59 46.99
C PRO A 120 7.88 13.15 46.24
N ALA A 121 8.61 12.20 46.82
CA ALA A 121 9.82 11.64 46.22
C ALA A 121 9.51 10.34 45.46
N ASN A 122 10.47 9.87 44.66
CA ASN A 122 10.44 8.54 44.02
C ASN A 122 9.12 8.22 43.29
N LEU A 123 8.71 9.10 42.38
CA LEU A 123 7.52 8.87 41.56
C LEU A 123 7.73 7.65 40.65
N THR A 124 6.81 6.70 40.74
CA THR A 124 6.77 5.50 39.91
C THR A 124 5.45 5.46 39.14
N LEU A 125 5.51 5.12 37.85
CA LEU A 125 4.34 4.84 37.05
C LEU A 125 4.44 3.40 36.55
N SER A 126 3.55 2.55 37.04
CA SER A 126 3.38 1.20 36.53
C SER A 126 2.18 1.19 35.60
N ALA A 127 2.42 0.97 34.33
CA ALA A 127 1.40 0.71 33.32
C ALA A 127 1.71 -0.65 32.68
N PRO A 128 0.91 -1.18 31.75
CA PRO A 128 1.21 -2.48 31.15
C PRO A 128 2.65 -2.53 30.58
N GLY A 129 3.46 -3.45 31.10
CA GLY A 129 4.88 -3.62 30.75
C GLY A 129 5.85 -2.76 31.61
N PRO A 130 7.13 -3.17 31.74
CA PRO A 130 8.10 -2.50 32.62
C PRO A 130 8.74 -1.23 32.02
N GLY A 131 8.08 -0.57 31.05
CA GLY A 131 8.71 0.42 30.18
C GLY A 131 8.76 1.86 30.68
N TYR A 132 7.96 2.24 31.68
CA TYR A 132 7.81 3.63 32.09
C TYR A 132 8.79 4.03 33.20
N THR A 133 9.51 5.12 32.97
CA THR A 133 10.39 5.76 33.96
C THR A 133 10.01 7.22 34.12
N CYS A 134 9.81 7.68 35.36
CA CYS A 134 9.44 9.06 35.65
C CYS A 134 10.63 9.88 36.14
N GLY A 135 10.70 11.13 35.70
CA GLY A 135 11.63 12.10 36.25
C GLY A 135 11.23 12.58 37.65
N PRO A 136 12.09 13.36 38.33
CA PRO A 136 11.73 13.99 39.60
C PRO A 136 10.57 14.98 39.43
N LEU A 137 9.77 15.16 40.48
CA LEU A 137 8.72 16.18 40.53
C LEU A 137 9.34 17.57 40.64
N MET A 138 9.06 18.43 39.67
CA MET A 138 9.52 19.82 39.63
C MET A 138 8.38 20.78 39.94
N GLU A 139 8.63 21.79 40.77
CA GLU A 139 7.65 22.84 41.08
C GLU A 139 7.48 23.77 39.88
N THR A 140 6.24 24.08 39.54
CA THR A 140 5.87 24.98 38.43
C THR A 140 4.90 26.04 38.91
N ASP A 141 4.56 27.00 38.03
CA ASP A 141 3.52 27.99 38.32
C ASP A 141 2.22 27.31 38.81
N PRO A 142 1.57 27.87 39.85
CA PRO A 142 0.34 27.30 40.39
C PRO A 142 -0.76 27.21 39.33
N THR A 143 -1.33 26.01 39.19
CA THR A 143 -2.42 25.74 38.26
C THR A 143 -3.65 26.58 38.62
N GLN A 144 -4.22 27.26 37.63
CA GLN A 144 -5.46 28.02 37.76
C GLN A 144 -6.59 27.26 37.08
N SER A 145 -7.68 27.01 37.81
CA SER A 145 -8.93 26.49 37.26
C SER A 145 -10.02 27.56 37.31
N SER A 146 -11.04 27.40 36.48
CA SER A 146 -12.20 28.27 36.49
C SER A 146 -13.31 27.65 37.34
N ASP A 147 -13.93 28.45 38.20
CA ASP A 147 -15.03 28.12 39.10
C ASP A 147 -16.25 29.02 38.78
N ILE A 148 -17.45 28.62 39.22
CA ILE A 148 -18.72 29.34 39.06
C ILE A 148 -18.96 29.76 37.59
N GLY A 149 -19.15 28.77 36.71
CA GLY A 149 -19.50 28.99 35.31
C GLY A 149 -18.46 29.79 34.51
N GLY A 150 -17.17 29.69 34.89
CA GLY A 150 -16.08 30.40 34.21
C GLY A 150 -15.77 31.81 34.73
N ARG A 151 -16.52 32.29 35.73
CA ARG A 151 -16.46 33.70 36.18
C ARG A 151 -15.46 33.94 37.31
N ARG A 152 -15.06 32.90 38.03
CA ARG A 152 -14.06 32.98 39.09
C ARG A 152 -12.85 32.14 38.69
N LYS A 153 -11.64 32.64 38.93
CA LYS A 153 -10.43 31.82 38.86
C LYS A 153 -10.03 31.39 40.26
N VAL A 154 -9.75 30.10 40.42
CA VAL A 154 -9.23 29.53 41.65
C VAL A 154 -7.82 29.03 41.35
N GLN A 155 -6.85 29.43 42.16
CA GLN A 155 -5.47 28.98 42.04
C GLN A 155 -5.17 27.99 43.16
N VAL A 156 -4.47 26.92 42.83
CA VAL A 156 -3.94 26.00 43.85
C VAL A 156 -2.77 26.64 44.59
N TYR A 157 -2.43 26.11 45.76
CA TYR A 157 -1.29 26.62 46.54
C TYR A 157 0.05 26.40 45.81
N ARG A 158 0.25 25.19 45.25
CA ARG A 158 1.46 24.79 44.50
C ARG A 158 1.10 23.76 43.43
N THR A 159 1.93 23.64 42.40
CA THR A 159 1.82 22.59 41.38
C THR A 159 3.18 21.96 41.17
N TRP A 160 3.20 20.63 41.11
CA TRP A 160 4.37 19.86 40.73
C TRP A 160 4.08 19.07 39.46
N LYS A 161 5.05 18.99 38.56
CA LYS A 161 4.96 18.22 37.32
C LYS A 161 6.14 17.25 37.23
N SER A 162 5.87 16.05 36.74
CA SER A 162 6.88 15.09 36.35
C SER A 162 6.50 14.53 34.98
N THR A 163 7.52 14.24 34.18
CA THR A 163 7.36 13.59 32.88
C THR A 163 7.81 12.14 33.00
N CYS A 164 6.92 11.23 32.63
CA CYS A 164 7.23 9.81 32.51
C CYS A 164 7.43 9.45 31.05
N THR A 165 8.52 8.76 30.75
CA THR A 165 8.88 8.32 29.41
C THR A 165 8.84 6.80 29.34
N TYR A 166 8.33 6.29 28.24
CA TYR A 166 8.32 4.88 27.89
C TYR A 166 9.57 4.52 27.08
N SER A 167 10.26 3.46 27.49
CA SER A 167 11.35 2.84 26.75
C SER A 167 10.93 1.47 26.22
N SER A 168 10.79 1.35 24.90
CA SER A 168 10.50 0.08 24.24
C SER A 168 11.60 -0.96 24.49
N PHE A 169 12.87 -0.51 24.55
CA PHE A 169 14.03 -1.38 24.83
C PHE A 169 13.97 -2.03 26.22
N LEU A 170 13.47 -1.30 27.23
CA LEU A 170 13.31 -1.85 28.58
C LEU A 170 12.04 -2.70 28.70
N ALA A 171 10.98 -2.32 27.98
CA ALA A 171 9.67 -2.94 28.09
C ALA A 171 9.59 -4.31 27.40
N ASN A 172 10.12 -4.43 26.19
CA ASN A 172 9.99 -5.62 25.36
C ASN A 172 11.35 -6.06 24.82
N LYS A 173 11.79 -7.25 25.25
CA LYS A 173 12.99 -7.90 24.70
C LYS A 173 12.72 -8.62 23.38
N LYS A 174 11.45 -8.79 23.01
CA LYS A 174 10.98 -9.47 21.79
C LYS A 174 9.86 -8.64 21.14
N PRO A 175 9.80 -8.55 19.81
CA PRO A 175 8.66 -7.96 19.10
C PRO A 175 7.34 -8.61 19.51
N VAL A 176 6.24 -7.85 19.43
CA VAL A 176 4.87 -8.34 19.69
C VAL A 176 4.07 -8.56 18.41
N CYS A 177 4.62 -8.14 17.28
CA CYS A 177 4.00 -8.26 15.97
C CYS A 177 5.05 -8.40 14.87
N CYS A 178 4.61 -8.97 13.74
CA CYS A 178 5.40 -9.04 12.51
C CYS A 178 4.59 -8.54 11.32
N VAL A 179 5.30 -8.23 10.23
CA VAL A 179 4.71 -7.74 8.98
C VAL A 179 4.91 -8.76 7.87
N SER A 180 3.86 -8.97 7.08
CA SER A 180 3.96 -9.70 5.81
C SER A 180 3.49 -8.82 4.66
N LEU A 181 4.14 -8.96 3.51
CA LEU A 181 3.93 -8.10 2.35
C LEU A 181 3.54 -8.93 1.14
N SER A 182 2.63 -8.42 0.33
CA SER A 182 2.30 -9.01 -0.96
C SER A 182 1.89 -7.93 -1.95
N ALA A 183 1.97 -8.25 -3.24
CA ALA A 183 1.56 -7.34 -4.30
C ALA A 183 0.97 -8.11 -5.47
N PHE A 184 0.01 -7.52 -6.19
CA PHE A 184 -0.64 -8.16 -7.34
C PHE A 184 0.34 -8.56 -8.46
N TYR A 185 1.49 -7.89 -8.55
CA TYR A 185 2.54 -8.17 -9.54
C TYR A 185 3.57 -9.21 -9.07
N ASN A 186 3.42 -9.77 -7.86
CA ASN A 186 4.33 -10.79 -7.34
C ASN A 186 3.51 -11.96 -6.75
N SER A 187 3.68 -13.15 -7.34
CA SER A 187 2.95 -14.35 -6.92
C SER A 187 3.43 -14.89 -5.57
N LYS A 188 4.60 -14.47 -5.08
CA LYS A 188 5.13 -14.84 -3.76
C LYS A 188 4.74 -13.80 -2.73
N VAL A 189 4.22 -14.29 -1.61
CA VAL A 189 4.00 -13.47 -0.41
C VAL A 189 5.30 -13.44 0.39
N THR A 190 5.80 -12.24 0.68
CA THR A 190 6.87 -12.06 1.66
C THR A 190 6.28 -12.28 3.05
N THR A 191 6.54 -13.44 3.64
CA THR A 191 6.03 -13.82 4.96
C THR A 191 6.74 -13.05 6.07
N CYS A 192 6.18 -13.11 7.28
CA CYS A 192 6.92 -12.64 8.46
C CYS A 192 8.25 -13.40 8.60
N PRO A 193 9.33 -12.73 9.03
CA PRO A 193 10.58 -13.42 9.33
C PRO A 193 10.39 -14.53 10.36
N GLU A 194 11.08 -15.65 10.15
CA GLU A 194 11.05 -16.78 11.07
C GLU A 194 11.51 -16.35 12.46
N CYS A 195 10.86 -16.87 13.50
CA CYS A 195 11.20 -16.61 14.88
C CYS A 195 11.16 -15.14 15.33
N SER A 196 10.45 -14.27 14.60
CA SER A 196 10.32 -12.83 14.91
C SER A 196 9.97 -12.55 16.38
N CYS A 197 9.02 -13.28 16.96
CA CYS A 197 8.59 -13.11 18.35
C CYS A 197 9.18 -14.18 19.31
N GLY A 198 10.24 -14.85 18.85
CA GLY A 198 11.14 -15.69 19.63
C GLY A 198 10.78 -17.18 19.69
N CYS A 199 11.54 -17.98 18.95
CA CYS A 199 11.55 -19.44 19.02
C CYS A 199 12.30 -19.98 20.26
N LYS A 200 12.08 -21.26 20.58
CA LYS A 200 12.81 -21.96 21.63
C LYS A 200 14.27 -22.23 21.24
N GLU A 201 15.16 -22.12 22.20
CA GLU A 201 16.34 -23.00 22.26
C GLU A 201 15.92 -24.34 22.88
N THR A 202 16.53 -25.44 22.40
CA THR A 202 16.13 -26.85 22.55
C THR A 202 16.00 -27.40 23.99
N ASN A 203 16.16 -26.60 25.05
CA ASN A 203 16.36 -27.07 26.43
C ASN A 203 15.33 -26.62 27.49
N GLN A 204 14.18 -26.02 27.14
CA GLN A 204 13.16 -25.66 28.14
C GLN A 204 11.76 -26.19 27.78
N ASN A 205 11.06 -26.79 28.75
CA ASN A 205 9.78 -27.51 28.62
C ASN A 205 8.51 -26.62 28.54
N THR A 206 8.61 -25.34 28.20
CA THR A 206 7.45 -24.43 28.12
C THR A 206 6.96 -24.28 26.67
N VAL A 207 5.86 -24.92 26.29
CA VAL A 207 5.33 -24.84 24.92
C VAL A 207 4.90 -23.39 24.62
N PRO A 208 5.52 -22.67 23.65
CA PRO A 208 5.25 -21.25 23.40
C PRO A 208 4.04 -21.02 22.49
N CYS A 209 3.50 -22.08 21.87
CA CYS A 209 2.40 -22.00 20.94
C CYS A 209 1.59 -23.31 20.91
N ILE A 210 0.31 -23.26 20.54
CA ILE A 210 -0.54 -24.45 20.43
C ILE A 210 -0.65 -24.86 18.95
N SER A 211 -0.39 -26.13 18.66
CA SER A 211 -0.65 -26.74 17.36
C SER A 211 -2.12 -27.11 17.22
N GLU A 212 -2.68 -26.99 16.01
CA GLU A 212 -4.06 -27.38 15.70
C GLU A 212 -4.36 -28.80 16.22
N GLY A 213 -5.39 -28.93 17.06
CA GLY A 213 -5.86 -30.21 17.60
C GLY A 213 -5.35 -30.62 18.99
N SER A 214 -4.54 -29.79 19.68
CA SER A 214 -4.02 -30.08 21.04
C SER A 214 -4.65 -29.20 22.14
N TYR A 215 -5.98 -29.17 22.22
CA TYR A 215 -6.73 -28.26 23.09
C TYR A 215 -6.80 -28.66 24.57
N SER A 216 -6.33 -29.86 24.93
CA SER A 216 -6.45 -30.44 26.27
C SER A 216 -5.58 -29.78 27.36
N SER A 217 -4.78 -28.76 27.03
CA SER A 217 -3.82 -28.12 27.96
C SER A 217 -4.11 -26.64 28.28
N LEU A 218 -5.24 -26.09 27.79
CA LEU A 218 -5.55 -24.66 27.90
C LEU A 218 -5.92 -24.18 29.32
N SER A 219 -6.30 -25.08 30.22
CA SER A 219 -6.75 -24.75 31.59
C SER A 219 -5.64 -24.30 32.54
N ASP A 220 -4.38 -24.69 32.28
CA ASP A 220 -3.31 -24.64 33.30
C ASP A 220 -2.34 -23.45 33.12
N LEU A 221 -2.46 -22.67 32.04
CA LEU A 221 -1.56 -21.56 31.72
C LEU A 221 -2.26 -20.21 31.93
N ASN A 222 -2.18 -19.67 33.14
CA ASN A 222 -2.67 -18.33 33.48
C ASN A 222 -1.61 -17.25 33.16
N GLY A 223 -1.98 -16.24 32.37
CA GLY A 223 -1.22 -14.99 32.20
C GLY A 223 -0.14 -14.95 31.10
N LEU A 224 0.04 -16.02 30.32
CA LEU A 224 0.96 -16.04 29.18
C LEU A 224 0.20 -15.85 27.85
N ASP A 225 0.79 -15.11 26.91
CA ASP A 225 0.28 -14.99 25.54
C ASP A 225 0.38 -16.38 24.87
N VAL A 226 -0.74 -17.09 24.82
CA VAL A 226 -0.84 -18.40 24.17
C VAL A 226 -1.18 -18.16 22.70
N VAL A 227 -0.23 -18.42 21.80
CA VAL A 227 -0.38 -18.14 20.36
C VAL A 227 -0.50 -19.42 19.54
N GLN A 228 -1.10 -19.35 18.36
CA GLN A 228 -1.07 -20.44 17.38
C GLN A 228 0.36 -20.68 16.88
N CYS A 229 0.74 -21.95 16.71
CA CYS A 229 2.05 -22.29 16.16
C CYS A 229 2.16 -21.85 14.70
N THR A 230 3.08 -20.92 14.46
CA THR A 230 3.46 -20.37 13.16
C THR A 230 4.98 -20.22 13.14
N ASP A 231 5.59 -20.07 11.97
CA ASP A 231 7.04 -19.93 11.86
C ASP A 231 7.56 -18.66 12.56
N HIS A 232 6.73 -17.62 12.67
CA HIS A 232 7.09 -16.33 13.28
C HIS A 232 6.75 -16.23 14.79
N ILE A 233 5.82 -17.05 15.30
CA ILE A 233 5.37 -17.12 16.72
C ILE A 233 4.88 -15.76 17.26
N CYS A 234 4.41 -14.87 16.38
CA CYS A 234 3.95 -13.54 16.79
C CYS A 234 2.48 -13.53 17.17
N PRO A 235 2.08 -12.88 18.28
CA PRO A 235 0.69 -12.71 18.65
C PRO A 235 -0.14 -11.95 17.60
N VAL A 236 0.47 -11.03 16.87
CA VAL A 236 -0.20 -10.19 15.86
C VAL A 236 0.59 -10.19 14.56
N ARG A 237 -0.12 -10.23 13.44
CA ARG A 237 0.45 -10.02 12.10
C ARG A 237 -0.25 -8.86 11.42
N VAL A 238 0.52 -7.93 10.85
CA VAL A 238 -0.01 -6.90 9.95
C VAL A 238 0.36 -7.29 8.52
N HIS A 239 -0.63 -7.65 7.72
CA HIS A 239 -0.46 -7.95 6.30
C HIS A 239 -0.75 -6.72 5.45
N TRP A 240 0.20 -6.34 4.60
CA TRP A 240 0.07 -5.25 3.65
C TRP A 240 0.06 -5.80 2.22
N HIS A 241 -1.08 -5.70 1.56
CA HIS A 241 -1.27 -6.21 0.21
C HIS A 241 -1.53 -5.08 -0.78
N VAL A 242 -0.66 -4.92 -1.78
CA VAL A 242 -0.88 -4.00 -2.88
C VAL A 242 -1.83 -4.65 -3.89
N LYS A 243 -3.09 -4.22 -3.92
CA LYS A 243 -4.16 -4.83 -4.74
C LYS A 243 -4.07 -4.46 -6.20
N ASN A 244 -3.92 -3.18 -6.49
CA ASN A 244 -3.88 -2.66 -7.85
C ASN A 244 -3.22 -1.28 -7.90
N ASN A 245 -2.93 -0.89 -9.13
CA ASN A 245 -2.25 0.35 -9.47
C ASN A 245 -3.07 1.09 -10.54
N SER A 246 -3.80 2.14 -10.16
CA SER A 246 -4.57 2.99 -11.08
C SER A 246 -3.79 4.26 -11.46
N MET A 247 -4.21 5.00 -12.48
CA MET A 247 -3.47 6.19 -12.96
C MET A 247 -3.07 7.15 -11.84
N ASN A 248 -4.01 7.48 -10.94
CA ASN A 248 -3.80 8.49 -9.90
C ASN A 248 -3.63 7.91 -8.49
N GLN A 249 -3.81 6.60 -8.31
CA GLN A 249 -3.98 6.00 -6.98
C GLN A 249 -3.42 4.57 -6.93
N TRP A 250 -2.83 4.19 -5.80
CA TRP A 250 -2.64 2.80 -5.42
C TRP A 250 -3.72 2.38 -4.44
N ARG A 251 -4.27 1.17 -4.62
CA ARG A 251 -5.14 0.57 -3.63
C ARG A 251 -4.36 -0.48 -2.86
N VAL A 252 -4.32 -0.31 -1.56
CA VAL A 252 -3.70 -1.25 -0.62
C VAL A 252 -4.79 -1.83 0.26
N LYS A 253 -4.70 -3.12 0.55
CA LYS A 253 -5.47 -3.79 1.59
C LYS A 253 -4.56 -4.02 2.79
N MET A 254 -4.92 -3.46 3.94
CA MET A 254 -4.25 -3.75 5.22
C MET A 254 -5.13 -4.69 6.02
N THR A 255 -4.56 -5.80 6.48
CA THR A 255 -5.24 -6.79 7.32
C THR A 255 -4.43 -7.02 8.59
N VAL A 256 -5.04 -6.84 9.75
CA VAL A 256 -4.43 -7.14 11.05
C VAL A 256 -5.05 -8.43 11.58
N SER A 257 -4.22 -9.44 11.86
CA SER A 257 -4.64 -10.76 12.34
C SER A 257 -4.11 -10.99 13.75
N ASN A 258 -4.94 -11.56 14.62
CA ASN A 258 -4.60 -11.93 15.99
C ASN A 258 -4.50 -13.46 16.12
N TYR A 259 -3.31 -13.93 16.48
CA TYR A 259 -2.97 -15.34 16.67
C TYR A 259 -3.05 -15.77 18.14
N ASN A 260 -3.41 -14.87 19.05
CA ASN A 260 -3.49 -15.17 20.48
C ASN A 260 -4.86 -15.78 20.81
N TYR A 261 -4.88 -16.89 21.55
CA TYR A 261 -6.11 -17.61 21.96
C TYR A 261 -6.79 -17.08 23.22
N LYS A 262 -6.12 -16.21 23.99
CA LYS A 262 -6.60 -15.75 25.31
C LYS A 262 -6.72 -14.24 25.45
N LYS A 263 -6.42 -13.49 24.37
CA LYS A 263 -6.29 -12.04 24.43
C LYS A 263 -6.97 -11.35 23.26
N ASN A 264 -7.95 -10.53 23.61
CA ASN A 264 -8.56 -9.55 22.72
C ASN A 264 -7.80 -8.23 22.82
N TYR A 265 -7.55 -7.58 21.68
CA TYR A 265 -7.00 -6.22 21.64
C TYR A 265 -8.14 -5.22 21.46
N SER A 266 -8.57 -4.62 22.57
CA SER A 266 -9.51 -3.49 22.55
C SER A 266 -8.79 -2.19 22.22
N ASP A 267 -9.43 -1.31 21.45
CA ASP A 267 -8.87 -0.02 21.01
C ASP A 267 -7.50 -0.19 20.32
N TRP A 268 -7.38 -1.24 19.52
CA TRP A 268 -6.18 -1.49 18.73
C TRP A 268 -5.95 -0.34 17.75
N ASN A 269 -4.67 -0.09 17.48
CA ASN A 269 -4.27 0.88 16.48
C ASN A 269 -3.00 0.40 15.75
N VAL A 270 -2.83 0.91 14.54
CA VAL A 270 -1.67 0.66 13.69
C VAL A 270 -1.10 1.98 13.23
N LEU A 271 0.18 2.22 13.50
CA LEU A 271 0.93 3.34 12.95
C LEU A 271 1.74 2.85 11.76
N VAL A 272 1.62 3.50 10.60
CA VAL A 272 2.34 3.13 9.39
C VAL A 272 3.15 4.31 8.90
N GLN A 273 4.43 4.08 8.62
CA GLN A 273 5.30 5.02 7.92
C GLN A 273 5.35 4.66 6.43
N HIS A 274 4.91 5.58 5.57
CA HIS A 274 4.83 5.35 4.12
C HIS A 274 4.99 6.68 3.35
N PRO A 275 5.73 6.70 2.23
CA PRO A 275 5.91 7.91 1.42
C PRO A 275 4.61 8.47 0.85
N GLY A 276 3.69 7.59 0.42
CA GLY A 276 2.36 7.95 -0.11
C GLY A 276 1.38 8.62 0.86
N PHE A 277 1.73 8.84 2.12
CA PHE A 277 0.89 9.62 3.06
C PHE A 277 1.15 11.13 3.00
N SER A 278 1.91 11.61 2.02
CA SER A 278 2.07 13.05 1.72
C SER A 278 0.80 13.68 1.15
N GLN A 279 -0.04 12.88 0.49
CA GLN A 279 -1.31 13.29 -0.12
C GLN A 279 -2.50 12.93 0.77
N LYS A 280 -3.71 13.26 0.31
CA LYS A 280 -4.94 12.97 1.04
C LYS A 280 -5.12 11.47 1.22
N LEU A 281 -5.21 11.02 2.48
CA LEU A 281 -5.46 9.64 2.84
C LEU A 281 -6.96 9.33 2.81
N ILE A 282 -7.36 8.26 2.12
CA ILE A 282 -8.73 7.75 2.13
C ILE A 282 -8.74 6.31 2.67
N THR A 283 -9.53 6.08 3.71
CA THR A 283 -9.76 4.77 4.33
C THR A 283 -11.25 4.47 4.40
N TYR A 284 -11.63 3.20 4.21
CA TYR A 284 -13.05 2.81 4.13
C TYR A 284 -13.60 2.22 5.42
N SER A 285 -12.83 1.38 6.12
CA SER A 285 -13.36 0.58 7.24
C SER A 285 -12.67 0.87 8.57
N PHE A 286 -11.67 1.76 8.57
CA PHE A 286 -10.95 2.25 9.74
C PHE A 286 -11.01 3.79 9.80
N ASN A 287 -10.92 4.32 11.01
CA ASN A 287 -10.55 5.72 11.20
C ASN A 287 -9.07 5.90 10.87
N SER A 288 -8.70 7.07 10.35
CA SER A 288 -7.31 7.40 10.07
C SER A 288 -7.00 8.87 10.30
N THR A 289 -5.76 9.15 10.67
CA THR A 289 -5.22 10.52 10.74
C THR A 289 -3.74 10.52 10.39
N THR A 290 -3.25 11.61 9.80
CA THR A 290 -1.82 11.80 9.55
C THR A 290 -1.16 12.51 10.72
N LEU A 291 0.03 12.04 11.12
CA LEU A 291 0.78 12.64 12.22
C LEU A 291 1.92 13.50 11.66
N PRO A 292 2.24 14.63 12.33
CA PRO A 292 3.36 15.47 11.92
C PRO A 292 4.67 14.73 12.09
N THR A 293 5.47 14.64 11.02
CA THR A 293 6.84 14.13 11.05
C THR A 293 7.82 15.28 11.03
N VAL A 294 8.69 15.37 12.04
CA VAL A 294 9.79 16.34 12.10
C VAL A 294 11.07 15.62 11.67
N GLY A 295 11.73 16.11 10.61
CA GLY A 295 13.03 15.59 10.16
C GLY A 295 12.99 14.36 9.25
N PHE A 296 11.82 13.86 8.86
CA PHE A 296 11.68 12.74 7.91
C PHE A 296 10.91 13.16 6.65
N THR A 297 11.33 12.63 5.50
CA THR A 297 10.63 12.81 4.20
C THR A 297 9.31 12.07 4.19
N ASP A 298 9.29 10.84 4.71
CA ASP A 298 8.10 10.01 4.78
C ASP A 298 7.11 10.54 5.82
N LYS A 299 5.83 10.43 5.48
CA LYS A 299 4.73 10.75 6.39
C LYS A 299 4.27 9.50 7.12
N VAL A 300 3.61 9.74 8.24
CA VAL A 300 3.12 8.68 9.12
C VAL A 300 1.62 8.84 9.26
N ALA A 301 0.90 7.74 9.10
CA ALA A 301 -0.54 7.67 9.31
C ALA A 301 -0.86 6.69 10.44
N LEU A 302 -1.83 7.07 11.26
CA LEU A 302 -2.38 6.26 12.34
C LEU A 302 -3.75 5.76 11.93
N PHE A 303 -4.00 4.46 12.14
CA PHE A 303 -5.25 3.77 11.82
C PHE A 303 -5.81 3.09 13.06
N TRP A 304 -7.12 3.14 13.27
CA TRP A 304 -7.79 2.47 14.39
C TRP A 304 -9.24 2.10 14.05
N GLY A 305 -9.80 1.20 14.84
CA GLY A 305 -11.16 0.71 14.63
C GLY A 305 -12.25 1.78 14.82
N LEU A 306 -13.37 1.57 14.11
CA LEU A 306 -14.64 2.26 14.32
C LEU A 306 -15.34 1.70 15.54
N GLN A 307 -15.84 2.59 16.40
CA GLN A 307 -16.56 2.22 17.62
C GLN A 307 -17.79 1.38 17.29
N PHE A 308 -18.01 0.28 18.04
CA PHE A 308 -19.11 -0.67 17.87
C PHE A 308 -19.09 -1.49 16.56
N TYR A 309 -18.01 -1.39 15.77
CA TYR A 309 -17.87 -2.17 14.54
C TYR A 309 -16.63 -3.07 14.60
N ASN A 310 -15.45 -2.46 14.66
CA ASN A 310 -14.18 -3.19 14.67
C ASN A 310 -13.19 -2.56 15.67
N ASN A 311 -13.67 -1.92 16.73
CA ASN A 311 -12.83 -1.40 17.82
C ASN A 311 -12.26 -2.50 18.74
N GLN A 312 -12.60 -3.76 18.50
CA GLN A 312 -12.01 -4.92 19.14
C GLN A 312 -11.45 -5.86 18.08
N LEU A 313 -10.18 -6.22 18.22
CA LEU A 313 -9.57 -7.31 17.48
C LEU A 313 -9.63 -8.55 18.37
N LEU A 314 -10.55 -9.45 18.01
CA LEU A 314 -10.84 -10.66 18.78
C LEU A 314 -9.66 -11.63 18.72
N GLN A 315 -9.56 -12.48 19.74
CA GLN A 315 -8.64 -13.61 19.81
C GLN A 315 -8.89 -14.63 18.70
N ALA A 316 -7.89 -15.46 18.42
CA ALA A 316 -8.05 -16.64 17.59
C ALA A 316 -8.98 -17.66 18.28
N ASP A 317 -9.78 -18.36 17.50
CA ASP A 317 -10.56 -19.52 17.94
C ASP A 317 -10.11 -20.80 17.20
N GLU A 318 -10.87 -21.88 17.30
CA GLU A 318 -10.49 -23.18 16.72
C GLU A 318 -10.63 -23.23 15.20
N GLU A 319 -11.45 -22.36 14.60
CA GLU A 319 -11.81 -22.38 13.19
C GLU A 319 -11.20 -21.20 12.41
N GLU A 320 -11.12 -20.01 13.04
CA GLU A 320 -10.69 -18.78 12.40
C GLU A 320 -9.81 -17.89 13.29
N LEU A 321 -8.96 -17.11 12.62
CA LEU A 321 -8.19 -16.05 13.26
C LEU A 321 -9.05 -14.79 13.37
N GLY A 322 -9.06 -14.17 14.55
CA GLY A 322 -9.59 -12.82 14.70
C GLY A 322 -8.84 -11.86 13.77
N SER A 323 -9.57 -11.16 12.88
CA SER A 323 -8.95 -10.25 11.94
C SER A 323 -9.79 -9.01 11.63
N VAL A 324 -9.11 -7.91 11.33
CA VAL A 324 -9.72 -6.66 10.87
C VAL A 324 -9.03 -6.22 9.60
N THR A 325 -9.78 -5.65 8.66
CA THR A 325 -9.27 -5.30 7.34
C THR A 325 -9.80 -3.94 6.89
N THR A 326 -8.96 -3.17 6.19
CA THR A 326 -9.40 -1.99 5.44
C THR A 326 -8.72 -1.92 4.07
N ASP A 327 -9.41 -1.32 3.11
CA ASP A 327 -8.78 -0.76 1.91
C ASP A 327 -8.29 0.67 2.22
N ILE A 328 -7.12 1.01 1.67
CA ILE A 328 -6.44 2.32 1.76
C ILE A 328 -6.16 2.78 0.34
N LEU A 329 -6.49 4.04 0.03
CA LEU A 329 -6.10 4.68 -1.23
C LEU A 329 -4.94 5.62 -0.99
N LEU A 330 -3.87 5.42 -1.75
CA LEU A 330 -2.67 6.25 -1.74
C LEU A 330 -2.62 7.02 -3.06
N GLU A 331 -2.84 8.32 -3.02
CA GLU A 331 -2.71 9.15 -4.21
C GLU A 331 -1.25 9.23 -4.68
N LYS A 332 -1.05 9.17 -6.00
CA LYS A 332 0.27 9.31 -6.61
C LYS A 332 0.57 10.77 -6.86
N ASP A 333 1.70 11.21 -6.34
CA ASP A 333 2.31 12.49 -6.70
C ASP A 333 3.43 12.23 -7.71
N LEU A 334 3.36 12.87 -8.88
CA LEU A 334 4.32 12.72 -9.97
C LEU A 334 5.76 13.08 -9.57
N ASN A 335 5.95 13.85 -8.50
CA ASN A 335 7.29 14.25 -8.02
C ASN A 335 7.93 13.21 -7.09
N THR A 336 7.14 12.33 -6.47
CA THR A 336 7.61 11.37 -5.45
C THR A 336 7.32 9.92 -5.82
N PHE A 337 6.48 9.70 -6.82
CA PHE A 337 6.08 8.39 -7.31
C PHE A 337 7.22 7.70 -8.08
N THR A 338 7.51 6.45 -7.70
CA THR A 338 8.40 5.56 -8.44
C THR A 338 7.82 4.15 -8.46
N LEU A 339 8.01 3.42 -9.56
CA LEU A 339 7.72 1.98 -9.63
C LEU A 339 8.88 1.14 -9.08
N SER A 340 10.08 1.73 -9.03
CA SER A 340 11.27 1.12 -8.45
C SER A 340 11.24 1.16 -6.91
N ASN A 341 12.00 0.27 -6.27
CA ASN A 341 12.29 0.29 -4.83
C ASN A 341 11.08 0.16 -3.88
N GLY A 342 9.98 -0.45 -4.36
CA GLY A 342 8.84 -0.82 -3.52
C GLY A 342 8.11 0.39 -2.91
N TRP A 343 7.94 1.48 -3.65
CA TRP A 343 7.26 2.70 -3.17
C TRP A 343 5.87 2.44 -2.54
N ALA A 344 5.14 1.44 -3.04
CA ALA A 344 3.81 1.05 -2.55
C ALA A 344 3.83 0.24 -1.23
N LEU A 345 5.02 -0.01 -0.67
CA LEU A 345 5.22 -0.81 0.53
C LEU A 345 5.63 0.09 1.71
N PRO A 346 5.19 -0.24 2.93
CA PRO A 346 5.47 0.55 4.12
C PRO A 346 6.94 0.40 4.53
N ARG A 347 7.50 1.45 5.12
CA ARG A 347 8.87 1.44 5.65
C ARG A 347 8.92 0.89 7.06
N ARG A 348 7.92 1.22 7.89
CA ARG A 348 7.77 0.75 9.27
C ARG A 348 6.30 0.64 9.64
N ILE A 349 6.00 -0.30 10.53
CA ILE A 349 4.67 -0.49 11.10
C ILE A 349 4.81 -0.66 12.61
N TYR A 350 3.93 -0.02 13.37
CA TYR A 350 3.78 -0.22 14.80
C TYR A 350 2.36 -0.69 15.10
N PHE A 351 2.20 -1.63 16.02
CA PHE A 351 0.90 -2.09 16.52
C PHE A 351 0.79 -1.80 18.02
N GLY A 352 -0.25 -1.09 18.46
CA GLY A 352 -0.44 -0.76 19.87
C GLY A 352 0.69 0.10 20.46
N GLY A 353 1.48 0.75 19.61
CA GLY A 353 2.68 1.51 19.99
C GLY A 353 4.00 0.75 19.95
N GLU A 354 3.99 -0.56 19.76
CA GLU A 354 5.19 -1.41 19.64
C GLU A 354 5.61 -1.56 18.17
N GLU A 355 6.93 -1.57 17.91
CA GLU A 355 7.46 -1.77 16.56
C GLU A 355 7.27 -3.22 16.13
N CYS A 356 6.73 -3.42 14.92
CA CYS A 356 6.60 -4.75 14.33
C CYS A 356 7.86 -5.13 13.56
N GLU A 357 8.22 -6.41 13.61
CA GLU A 357 9.34 -6.94 12.83
C GLU A 357 8.98 -6.88 11.33
N MET A 358 9.74 -6.09 10.58
CA MET A 358 9.59 -5.97 9.12
C MET A 358 10.43 -7.05 8.43
N PRO A 359 9.99 -7.59 7.27
CA PRO A 359 10.87 -8.39 6.44
C PRO A 359 12.06 -7.55 5.96
N LEU A 360 13.15 -8.21 5.57
CA LEU A 360 14.31 -7.49 5.04
C LEU A 360 13.96 -6.82 3.70
N PRO A 361 14.43 -5.58 3.43
CA PRO A 361 14.06 -4.84 2.21
C PRO A 361 14.33 -5.56 0.87
N ASP A 362 15.33 -6.44 0.83
CA ASP A 362 15.69 -7.28 -0.32
C ASP A 362 14.70 -8.44 -0.58
N THR A 363 13.90 -8.79 0.43
CA THR A 363 12.84 -9.81 0.34
C THR A 363 11.46 -9.22 0.08
N PHE A 364 11.34 -7.89 0.00
CA PHE A 364 10.07 -7.24 -0.33
C PHE A 364 9.52 -7.77 -1.66
N PRO A 365 8.21 -7.68 -1.90
CA PRO A 365 7.65 -7.91 -3.23
C PRO A 365 8.27 -6.93 -4.21
N ILE A 366 9.36 -7.35 -4.83
CA ILE A 366 10.01 -6.58 -5.87
C ILE A 366 9.19 -6.80 -7.13
N PHE A 367 9.09 -5.73 -7.91
CA PHE A 367 8.77 -5.85 -9.30
C PHE A 367 9.94 -6.60 -9.94
N ASN A 368 9.89 -7.94 -10.00
CA ASN A 368 11.07 -8.76 -10.35
C ASN A 368 11.68 -8.28 -11.68
N ASP A 369 12.87 -7.68 -11.61
CA ASP A 369 13.77 -7.41 -12.75
C ASP A 369 14.42 -8.71 -13.28
N PHE A 370 13.70 -9.84 -13.27
CA PHE A 370 14.13 -11.07 -13.91
C PHE A 370 13.40 -11.22 -15.25
N ILE A 371 14.06 -10.73 -16.31
CA ILE A 371 13.74 -10.98 -17.73
C ILE A 371 12.23 -10.78 -18.01
N ASP A 372 11.74 -9.58 -17.73
CA ASP A 372 10.46 -9.15 -18.30
C ASP A 372 10.74 -8.69 -19.71
N CYS A 373 10.39 -9.48 -20.72
CA CYS A 373 10.22 -8.88 -22.03
C CYS A 373 8.92 -8.04 -22.00
N ILE A 374 9.04 -6.72 -21.92
CA ILE A 374 7.94 -5.79 -22.12
C ILE A 374 7.72 -5.72 -23.63
N PHE A 375 6.58 -6.24 -24.10
CA PHE A 375 6.19 -6.10 -25.50
C PHE A 375 5.13 -5.02 -25.62
N VAL A 376 5.34 -4.11 -26.57
CA VAL A 376 4.38 -3.04 -26.88
C VAL A 376 3.75 -3.35 -28.23
N VAL A 377 2.43 -3.56 -28.24
CA VAL A 377 1.67 -3.74 -29.47
C VAL A 377 1.11 -2.39 -29.90
N VAL A 378 1.53 -1.92 -31.08
CA VAL A 378 0.99 -0.72 -31.73
C VAL A 378 0.00 -1.19 -32.79
N PHE A 379 -1.28 -0.85 -32.62
CA PHE A 379 -2.33 -1.19 -33.59
C PHE A 379 -2.54 -0.08 -34.63
N ASP A 380 -2.57 -0.47 -35.91
CA ASP A 380 -2.92 0.39 -37.03
C ASP A 380 -4.30 -0.01 -37.58
N GLY A 381 -5.32 0.86 -37.43
CA GLY A 381 -6.60 0.72 -38.14
C GLY A 381 -7.89 0.81 -37.31
N VAL A 382 -8.99 1.03 -38.03
CA VAL A 382 -10.33 1.35 -37.51
C VAL A 382 -10.95 0.17 -36.75
N ASN A 383 -11.00 0.30 -35.43
CA ASN A 383 -11.89 -0.38 -34.48
C ASN A 383 -12.25 -1.86 -34.75
N SER A 384 -11.52 -2.81 -34.13
CA SER A 384 -12.15 -4.07 -33.69
C SER A 384 -13.03 -3.79 -32.48
N TYR A 385 -14.32 -4.10 -32.63
CA TYR A 385 -15.16 -4.51 -31.51
C TYR A 385 -14.60 -5.83 -30.94
N ALA A 386 -13.52 -5.78 -30.17
CA ALA A 386 -13.36 -6.78 -29.13
C ALA A 386 -14.40 -6.43 -28.08
N ASN A 387 -15.49 -7.20 -28.03
CA ASN A 387 -16.28 -7.34 -26.80
C ASN A 387 -15.40 -7.99 -25.73
N GLY A 388 -14.38 -7.27 -25.26
CA GLY A 388 -13.69 -7.54 -24.03
C GLY A 388 -14.40 -6.73 -22.97
N SER A 389 -15.19 -7.39 -22.13
CA SER A 389 -15.63 -6.79 -20.88
C SER A 389 -14.37 -6.41 -20.09
N ASP A 390 -14.21 -5.14 -19.76
CA ASP A 390 -13.44 -4.79 -18.57
C ASP A 390 -13.98 -5.63 -17.40
N ALA A 391 -13.15 -5.91 -16.39
CA ALA A 391 -13.55 -6.72 -15.22
C ALA A 391 -14.78 -6.17 -14.43
N CYS A 392 -15.39 -5.08 -14.89
CA CYS A 392 -16.60 -4.44 -14.38
C CYS A 392 -17.82 -4.43 -15.33
N GLY A 393 -17.73 -4.98 -16.56
CA GLY A 393 -18.91 -5.18 -17.42
C GLY A 393 -19.63 -3.91 -17.94
N GLU A 394 -18.97 -2.76 -18.02
CA GLU A 394 -19.53 -1.54 -18.62
C GLU A 394 -19.19 -1.40 -20.11
N GLN A 395 -20.18 -1.08 -20.94
CA GLN A 395 -20.00 -0.71 -22.35
C GLN A 395 -19.49 0.73 -22.46
N VAL A 396 -18.23 0.91 -22.87
CA VAL A 396 -17.64 2.23 -23.14
C VAL A 396 -17.83 2.58 -24.63
N PRO A 397 -18.35 3.77 -24.99
CA PRO A 397 -18.54 4.16 -26.39
C PRO A 397 -17.19 4.39 -27.09
N ALA A 398 -17.02 3.79 -28.26
CA ALA A 398 -15.82 3.92 -29.09
C ALA A 398 -15.55 5.38 -29.49
N ARG A 399 -14.34 5.87 -29.22
CA ARG A 399 -13.82 7.14 -29.76
C ARG A 399 -12.42 6.89 -30.33
N GLY A 400 -12.19 7.37 -31.56
CA GLY A 400 -11.02 7.05 -32.39
C GLY A 400 -9.68 7.55 -31.83
N GLY A 401 -8.65 6.74 -32.02
CA GLY A 401 -7.25 6.97 -31.68
C GLY A 401 -6.40 5.70 -31.83
N THR A 402 -5.13 5.83 -32.24
CA THR A 402 -4.13 4.76 -32.27
C THR A 402 -4.00 4.12 -30.88
N ARG A 403 -4.20 2.80 -30.79
CA ARG A 403 -4.19 2.07 -29.52
C ARG A 403 -2.83 1.42 -29.30
N VAL A 404 -2.26 1.66 -28.12
CA VAL A 404 -1.07 0.95 -27.65
C VAL A 404 -1.49 0.00 -26.54
N PHE A 405 -1.19 -1.29 -26.71
CA PHE A 405 -1.40 -2.30 -25.68
C PHE A 405 -0.05 -2.73 -25.11
N VAL A 406 0.02 -2.76 -23.78
CA VAL A 406 1.19 -3.23 -23.04
C VAL A 406 0.80 -4.54 -22.37
N SER A 407 1.44 -5.63 -22.77
CA SER A 407 1.29 -6.92 -22.08
C SER A 407 2.52 -7.16 -21.23
N LYS A 408 2.29 -7.57 -19.97
CA LYS A 408 3.35 -7.93 -19.03
C LYS A 408 2.97 -9.25 -18.36
N ARG A 409 3.93 -10.16 -18.18
CA ARG A 409 3.69 -11.53 -17.75
C ARG A 409 2.88 -11.58 -16.43
N GLY A 410 1.78 -12.33 -16.40
CA GLY A 410 1.02 -12.65 -15.18
C GLY A 410 -0.45 -12.20 -15.14
N SER A 411 -0.86 -11.31 -16.04
CA SER A 411 -2.27 -11.03 -16.32
C SER A 411 -2.40 -10.45 -17.73
N LEU A 412 -3.39 -10.89 -18.49
CA LEU A 412 -3.89 -10.19 -19.68
C LEU A 412 -4.54 -8.88 -19.22
N GLY A 413 -3.75 -7.97 -18.66
CA GLY A 413 -4.16 -6.62 -18.34
C GLY A 413 -3.92 -5.76 -19.56
N LEU A 414 -4.89 -5.70 -20.47
CA LEU A 414 -4.91 -4.73 -21.57
C LEU A 414 -4.90 -3.30 -20.99
N VAL A 415 -3.72 -2.75 -20.70
CA VAL A 415 -3.61 -1.32 -20.41
C VAL A 415 -3.61 -0.61 -21.75
N SER A 416 -4.79 -0.17 -22.18
CA SER A 416 -4.95 0.68 -23.36
C SER A 416 -4.43 2.08 -23.03
N TRP A 417 -3.32 2.48 -23.65
CA TRP A 417 -2.88 3.87 -23.66
C TRP A 417 -3.36 4.52 -24.96
N TYR A 418 -4.19 5.56 -24.82
CA TYR A 418 -4.53 6.47 -25.91
C TYR A 418 -3.44 7.54 -26.00
N LEU A 419 -2.42 7.31 -26.81
CA LEU A 419 -1.30 8.26 -26.95
C LEU A 419 -1.60 9.42 -27.90
N GLN A 420 -2.74 9.42 -28.59
CA GLN A 420 -3.13 10.56 -29.43
C GLN A 420 -4.64 10.82 -29.36
N ARG A 421 -5.01 11.91 -28.67
CA ARG A 421 -6.26 12.60 -28.96
C ARG A 421 -6.07 13.25 -30.34
N SER A 422 -6.94 12.91 -31.30
CA SER A 422 -7.10 13.75 -32.48
C SER A 422 -7.28 15.21 -32.01
N PRO A 423 -6.69 16.21 -32.69
CA PRO A 423 -7.26 17.55 -32.63
C PRO A 423 -8.76 17.41 -32.91
N TYR A 424 -9.60 18.11 -32.15
CA TYR A 424 -11.08 18.03 -32.11
C TYR A 424 -11.83 18.22 -33.46
N GLN A 425 -11.15 18.15 -34.61
CA GLN A 425 -11.62 18.67 -35.88
C GLN A 425 -12.29 17.64 -36.80
N PHE A 426 -11.92 16.34 -36.75
CA PHE A 426 -12.38 15.36 -37.76
C PHE A 426 -12.89 14.00 -37.24
N GLU A 427 -12.79 13.71 -35.93
CA GLU A 427 -13.36 12.50 -35.29
C GLU A 427 -12.99 11.13 -35.90
N VAL A 428 -11.84 11.02 -36.57
CA VAL A 428 -11.30 9.76 -37.13
C VAL A 428 -10.01 9.33 -36.42
N ASP A 429 -9.61 8.06 -36.61
CA ASP A 429 -8.33 7.55 -36.11
C ASP A 429 -7.15 8.31 -36.76
N SER A 430 -6.14 8.64 -35.96
CA SER A 430 -4.92 9.32 -36.43
C SER A 430 -3.95 8.33 -37.09
N VAL A 431 -4.32 7.85 -38.27
CA VAL A 431 -3.49 6.97 -39.12
C VAL A 431 -2.27 7.70 -39.71
N GLY A 432 -1.37 6.95 -40.35
CA GLY A 432 -0.23 7.47 -41.08
C GLY A 432 1.09 7.48 -40.29
N THR A 433 2.18 7.72 -41.03
CA THR A 433 3.56 7.51 -40.59
C THR A 433 3.98 8.44 -39.47
N VAL A 434 3.46 9.68 -39.46
CA VAL A 434 3.80 10.69 -38.45
C VAL A 434 3.27 10.28 -37.08
N SER A 435 1.97 9.97 -36.97
CA SER A 435 1.33 9.59 -35.71
C SER A 435 1.95 8.29 -35.17
N ALA A 436 2.12 7.29 -36.02
CA ALA A 436 2.75 6.01 -35.64
C ALA A 436 4.18 6.19 -35.11
N SER A 437 4.98 7.07 -35.73
CA SER A 437 6.35 7.35 -35.27
C SER A 437 6.39 8.02 -33.89
N LEU A 438 5.50 8.99 -33.64
CA LEU A 438 5.44 9.71 -32.36
C LEU A 438 5.01 8.78 -31.22
N VAL A 439 3.98 7.97 -31.48
CA VAL A 439 3.48 6.98 -30.51
C VAL A 439 4.57 5.95 -30.20
N THR A 440 5.25 5.43 -31.22
CA THR A 440 6.35 4.47 -31.04
C THR A 440 7.49 5.07 -30.21
N TYR A 441 7.89 6.31 -30.52
CA TYR A 441 8.95 6.99 -29.77
C TYR A 441 8.55 7.20 -28.30
N ALA A 442 7.34 7.72 -28.06
CA ALA A 442 6.84 7.94 -26.70
C ALA A 442 6.72 6.63 -25.93
N ALA A 443 6.20 5.58 -26.55
CA ALA A 443 6.04 4.26 -25.95
C ALA A 443 7.40 3.66 -25.57
N ILE A 444 8.40 3.70 -26.47
CA ILE A 444 9.73 3.19 -26.16
C ILE A 444 10.37 3.96 -24.99
N ARG A 445 10.24 5.30 -24.99
CA ARG A 445 10.81 6.15 -23.94
C ARG A 445 10.15 5.95 -22.58
N ALA A 446 8.83 5.77 -22.55
CA ALA A 446 8.06 5.65 -21.32
C ALA A 446 8.06 4.22 -20.74
N LEU A 447 8.04 3.21 -21.61
CA LEU A 447 7.80 1.82 -21.23
C LEU A 447 9.05 0.93 -21.32
N GLN A 448 10.07 1.37 -22.06
CA GLN A 448 11.31 0.61 -22.31
C GLN A 448 11.04 -0.86 -22.72
N PRO A 449 10.30 -1.09 -23.82
CA PRO A 449 9.99 -2.43 -24.30
C PRO A 449 11.20 -3.17 -24.85
N ASP A 450 11.21 -4.48 -24.69
CA ASP A 450 12.19 -5.41 -25.25
C ASP A 450 11.89 -5.78 -26.71
N LEU A 451 10.64 -5.65 -27.14
CA LEU A 451 10.24 -5.83 -28.54
C LEU A 451 8.92 -5.07 -28.84
N ILE A 452 8.88 -4.46 -30.02
CA ILE A 452 7.70 -3.81 -30.58
C ILE A 452 6.97 -4.80 -31.49
N ILE A 453 5.65 -4.85 -31.39
CA ILE A 453 4.79 -5.58 -32.33
C ILE A 453 3.91 -4.55 -33.02
N ASN A 454 4.10 -4.34 -34.31
CA ASN A 454 3.21 -3.50 -35.10
C ASN A 454 2.15 -4.39 -35.77
N ALA A 455 0.94 -4.35 -35.25
CA ALA A 455 -0.18 -5.16 -35.70
C ALA A 455 -1.19 -4.29 -36.44
N GLY A 456 -1.69 -4.72 -37.57
CA GLY A 456 -2.68 -3.90 -38.29
C GLY A 456 -3.24 -4.56 -39.53
N THR A 457 -4.25 -3.92 -40.08
CA THR A 457 -4.77 -4.29 -41.40
C THR A 457 -3.89 -3.72 -42.51
N ALA A 458 -3.88 -4.35 -43.67
CA ALA A 458 -3.06 -3.97 -44.82
C ALA A 458 -3.71 -4.40 -46.13
N GLY A 459 -3.32 -3.76 -47.22
CA GLY A 459 -3.62 -4.24 -48.58
C GLY A 459 -2.65 -5.36 -48.97
N GLY A 460 -3.13 -6.35 -49.71
CA GLY A 460 -2.32 -7.47 -50.22
C GLY A 460 -2.28 -7.50 -51.75
N PHE A 461 -1.21 -8.05 -52.33
CA PHE A 461 -1.11 -8.26 -53.78
C PHE A 461 -1.41 -9.73 -54.14
N LYS A 462 -2.47 -9.96 -54.91
CA LYS A 462 -2.85 -11.29 -55.41
C LYS A 462 -1.76 -11.88 -56.29
N ALA A 463 -1.06 -11.06 -57.09
CA ALA A 463 0.11 -11.47 -57.86
C ALA A 463 1.25 -12.04 -56.97
N LYS A 464 1.25 -11.73 -55.68
CA LYS A 464 2.19 -12.25 -54.67
C LYS A 464 1.61 -13.39 -53.82
N GLY A 465 0.40 -13.86 -54.14
CA GLY A 465 -0.27 -14.94 -53.41
C GLY A 465 -1.03 -14.50 -52.16
N ALA A 466 -1.28 -13.20 -52.00
CA ALA A 466 -2.14 -12.67 -50.94
C ALA A 466 -3.62 -12.90 -51.24
N SER A 467 -4.37 -13.24 -50.20
CA SER A 467 -5.82 -13.42 -50.18
C SER A 467 -6.40 -12.69 -48.98
N ILE A 468 -7.65 -12.24 -49.08
CA ILE A 468 -8.36 -11.61 -47.97
C ILE A 468 -8.36 -12.52 -46.74
N GLY A 469 -8.02 -11.97 -45.58
CA GLY A 469 -7.91 -12.69 -44.31
C GLY A 469 -6.57 -13.38 -44.06
N ASP A 470 -5.65 -13.39 -45.03
CA ASP A 470 -4.28 -13.84 -44.78
C ASP A 470 -3.61 -12.94 -43.73
N VAL A 471 -2.88 -13.57 -42.81
CA VAL A 471 -2.03 -12.86 -41.85
C VAL A 471 -0.56 -13.09 -42.19
N TYR A 472 0.16 -12.00 -42.42
CA TYR A 472 1.56 -11.97 -42.77
C TYR A 472 2.43 -11.59 -41.57
N LEU A 473 3.53 -12.33 -41.39
CA LEU A 473 4.68 -11.92 -40.61
C LEU A 473 5.69 -11.27 -41.55
N VAL A 474 5.95 -9.97 -41.37
CA VAL A 474 6.76 -9.21 -42.32
C VAL A 474 8.25 -9.52 -42.18
N SER A 475 8.95 -9.73 -43.29
CA SER A 475 10.41 -9.90 -43.30
C SER A 475 11.17 -8.56 -43.35
N ASP A 476 10.73 -7.66 -44.23
CA ASP A 476 11.36 -6.39 -44.53
C ASP A 476 10.31 -5.30 -44.72
N VAL A 477 10.65 -4.07 -44.33
CA VAL A 477 9.80 -2.89 -44.51
C VAL A 477 10.50 -1.84 -45.36
N THR A 478 9.75 -1.16 -46.21
CA THR A 478 10.23 -0.08 -47.10
C THR A 478 9.19 1.03 -47.22
N PHE A 479 9.60 2.24 -47.61
CA PHE A 479 8.68 3.29 -48.06
C PHE A 479 8.55 3.28 -49.59
N HIS A 480 7.36 3.60 -50.10
CA HIS A 480 7.13 3.81 -51.53
C HIS A 480 6.87 5.27 -51.93
N ASP A 481 6.59 6.16 -50.98
CA ASP A 481 6.18 7.55 -51.23
C ASP A 481 7.30 8.59 -50.97
N ARG A 482 8.47 8.18 -50.49
CA ARG A 482 9.62 9.05 -50.17
C ARG A 482 10.67 9.08 -51.29
N ARG A 483 10.29 9.62 -52.45
CA ARG A 483 11.14 9.64 -53.65
C ARG A 483 12.10 10.83 -53.66
N ILE A 484 13.39 10.58 -53.44
CA ILE A 484 14.43 11.62 -53.42
C ILE A 484 15.51 11.27 -54.46
N PRO A 485 15.48 11.83 -55.68
CA PRO A 485 16.36 11.43 -56.79
C PRO A 485 17.75 12.07 -56.67
N ILE A 486 18.40 11.85 -55.53
CA ILE A 486 19.75 12.31 -55.20
C ILE A 486 20.50 11.08 -54.70
N PRO A 487 21.72 10.79 -55.21
CA PRO A 487 22.48 9.63 -54.77
C PRO A 487 22.57 9.53 -53.25
N VAL A 488 22.38 8.33 -52.70
CA VAL A 488 22.31 8.01 -51.25
C VAL A 488 20.99 8.43 -50.59
N PHE A 489 20.45 9.60 -50.93
CA PHE A 489 19.13 10.03 -50.44
C PHE A 489 17.98 9.22 -51.04
N ASP A 490 18.18 8.65 -52.23
CA ASP A 490 17.29 7.68 -52.86
C ASP A 490 17.14 6.42 -52.00
N LEU A 491 18.26 5.85 -51.54
CA LEU A 491 18.29 4.71 -50.64
C LEU A 491 17.70 5.06 -49.26
N TYR A 492 18.02 6.24 -48.73
CA TYR A 492 17.42 6.76 -47.49
C TYR A 492 15.89 6.89 -47.61
N GLY A 493 15.41 7.37 -48.75
CA GLY A 493 13.98 7.50 -49.07
C GLY A 493 13.27 6.15 -49.02
N ILE A 494 13.82 5.13 -49.69
CA ILE A 494 13.31 3.75 -49.63
C ILE A 494 13.33 3.22 -48.19
N GLY A 495 14.39 3.52 -47.44
CA GLY A 495 14.44 3.29 -46.00
C GLY A 495 14.33 1.82 -45.58
N LEU A 496 14.84 0.91 -46.41
CA LEU A 496 14.80 -0.54 -46.19
C LEU A 496 15.29 -0.91 -44.78
N ARG A 497 14.47 -1.64 -44.03
CA ARG A 497 14.80 -2.22 -42.72
C ARG A 497 14.31 -3.64 -42.60
N HIS A 498 15.11 -4.48 -41.96
CA HIS A 498 14.73 -5.85 -41.64
C HIS A 498 13.89 -5.87 -40.36
N ALA A 499 12.82 -6.66 -40.35
CA ALA A 499 12.13 -7.02 -39.11
C ALA A 499 13.02 -7.93 -38.25
N TYR A 500 12.71 -8.01 -36.96
CA TYR A 500 13.45 -8.90 -36.07
C TYR A 500 13.21 -10.38 -36.48
N PRO A 501 14.26 -11.20 -36.63
CA PRO A 501 14.13 -12.57 -37.10
C PRO A 501 13.46 -13.44 -36.04
N THR A 502 12.36 -14.10 -36.41
CA THR A 502 11.55 -14.96 -35.52
C THR A 502 11.25 -16.33 -36.17
N PRO A 503 12.30 -17.13 -36.48
CA PRO A 503 12.15 -18.40 -37.19
C PRO A 503 11.32 -19.44 -36.43
N ASN A 504 11.34 -19.45 -35.09
CA ASN A 504 10.56 -20.42 -34.31
C ASN A 504 9.08 -20.04 -34.28
N LEU A 505 8.76 -18.75 -34.17
CA LEU A 505 7.40 -18.22 -34.25
C LEU A 505 6.80 -18.52 -35.62
N LEU A 506 7.56 -18.27 -36.68
CA LEU A 506 7.14 -18.58 -38.04
C LEU A 506 6.83 -20.07 -38.21
N LYS A 507 7.68 -20.94 -37.65
CA LYS A 507 7.52 -22.40 -37.72
C LYS A 507 6.30 -22.89 -36.94
N ASP A 508 6.04 -22.35 -35.75
CA ASP A 508 4.97 -22.81 -34.87
C ASP A 508 3.59 -22.26 -35.31
N LEU A 509 3.52 -21.00 -35.77
CA LEU A 509 2.28 -20.36 -36.17
C LEU A 509 1.96 -20.48 -37.67
N ASN A 510 2.94 -20.92 -38.48
CA ASN A 510 2.79 -21.14 -39.92
C ASN A 510 2.18 -19.92 -40.67
N LEU A 511 2.57 -18.70 -40.26
CA LEU A 511 2.14 -17.46 -40.89
C LEU A 511 2.79 -17.29 -42.26
N LYS A 512 2.14 -16.54 -43.16
CA LYS A 512 2.77 -16.17 -44.44
C LYS A 512 3.88 -15.14 -44.20
N VAL A 513 4.95 -15.18 -45.00
CA VAL A 513 6.03 -14.19 -44.93
C VAL A 513 6.00 -13.33 -46.18
N GLY A 514 6.17 -12.03 -46.01
CA GLY A 514 6.19 -11.07 -47.12
C GLY A 514 6.87 -9.76 -46.76
N LYS A 515 7.24 -8.99 -47.78
CA LYS A 515 7.77 -7.64 -47.61
C LYS A 515 6.63 -6.63 -47.53
N LEU A 516 6.78 -5.65 -46.66
CA LEU A 516 5.84 -4.55 -46.47
C LEU A 516 6.34 -3.28 -47.16
N SER A 517 5.42 -2.58 -47.83
CA SER A 517 5.67 -1.25 -48.35
C SER A 517 4.69 -0.23 -47.76
N THR A 518 5.22 0.82 -47.17
CA THR A 518 4.49 1.83 -46.40
C THR A 518 4.43 3.16 -47.14
N GLY A 519 3.29 3.84 -47.08
CA GLY A 519 3.12 5.23 -47.54
C GLY A 519 1.86 5.86 -46.97
N ASP A 520 1.79 7.18 -46.90
CA ASP A 520 0.72 7.91 -46.18
C ASP A 520 -0.63 7.99 -46.95
N SER A 521 -0.75 7.33 -48.10
CA SER A 521 -1.96 7.31 -48.93
C SER A 521 -2.58 5.92 -49.00
N LEU A 522 -3.90 5.83 -48.78
CA LEU A 522 -4.65 4.56 -48.84
C LEU A 522 -4.71 4.02 -50.28
N ASP A 523 -4.94 4.89 -51.26
CA ASP A 523 -4.88 4.56 -52.68
C ASP A 523 -3.44 4.28 -53.15
N MET A 524 -3.30 4.01 -54.44
CA MET A 524 -2.01 3.69 -55.06
C MET A 524 -1.89 4.43 -56.39
N SER A 525 -1.05 5.46 -56.44
CA SER A 525 -0.74 6.14 -57.69
C SER A 525 0.18 5.26 -58.57
N PRO A 526 0.27 5.51 -59.89
CA PRO A 526 1.22 4.80 -60.76
C PRO A 526 2.69 4.92 -60.30
N GLN A 527 3.03 6.02 -59.61
CA GLN A 527 4.36 6.23 -59.04
C GLN A 527 4.60 5.37 -57.81
N ASP A 528 3.57 5.18 -56.99
CA ASP A 528 3.64 4.30 -55.82
C ASP A 528 3.70 2.84 -56.28
N GLU A 529 2.86 2.44 -57.24
CA GLU A 529 2.86 1.11 -57.84
C GLU A 529 4.24 0.73 -58.38
N ALA A 530 4.88 1.61 -59.17
CA ALA A 530 6.21 1.36 -59.70
C ALA A 530 7.25 1.12 -58.59
N THR A 531 7.15 1.86 -57.48
CA THR A 531 8.07 1.73 -56.34
C THR A 531 7.77 0.47 -55.52
N ILE A 532 6.50 0.14 -55.32
CA ILE A 532 6.05 -1.07 -54.62
C ILE A 532 6.51 -2.33 -55.37
N ILE A 533 6.36 -2.34 -56.70
CA ILE A 533 6.84 -3.43 -57.57
C ILE A 533 8.36 -3.53 -57.49
N ALA A 534 9.08 -2.40 -57.57
CA ALA A 534 10.54 -2.38 -57.47
C ALA A 534 11.05 -2.87 -56.10
N ASN A 535 10.31 -2.60 -55.02
CA ASN A 535 10.61 -3.07 -53.67
C ASN A 535 10.18 -4.54 -53.44
N ASP A 536 9.51 -5.18 -54.41
CA ASP A 536 9.05 -6.56 -54.33
C ASP A 536 8.11 -6.81 -53.13
N ALA A 537 7.23 -5.85 -52.82
CA ALA A 537 6.33 -5.94 -51.67
C ALA A 537 5.19 -6.95 -51.89
N SER A 538 4.77 -7.60 -50.81
CA SER A 538 3.61 -8.51 -50.77
C SER A 538 2.40 -7.87 -50.09
N VAL A 539 2.64 -6.92 -49.19
CA VAL A 539 1.62 -6.17 -48.43
C VAL A 539 1.92 -4.66 -48.42
N LYS A 540 0.87 -3.83 -48.35
CA LYS A 540 0.91 -2.36 -48.36
C LYS A 540 0.19 -1.80 -47.12
N ASP A 541 0.82 -0.88 -46.39
CA ASP A 541 0.21 -0.18 -45.24
C ASP A 541 0.58 1.31 -45.17
N MET A 542 0.25 1.97 -44.05
CA MET A 542 0.47 3.41 -43.85
C MET A 542 1.39 3.75 -42.64
N GLU A 543 1.95 2.76 -41.94
CA GLU A 543 2.67 3.00 -40.67
C GLU A 543 3.97 2.19 -40.50
N GLY A 544 4.03 0.95 -40.99
CA GLY A 544 5.04 -0.04 -40.56
C GLY A 544 6.49 0.39 -40.73
N ALA A 545 6.87 0.96 -41.87
CA ALA A 545 8.24 1.42 -42.09
C ALA A 545 8.64 2.59 -41.17
N ALA A 546 7.68 3.39 -40.69
CA ALA A 546 7.93 4.48 -39.74
C ALA A 546 8.11 3.96 -38.31
N VAL A 547 7.32 2.95 -37.91
CA VAL A 547 7.51 2.23 -36.65
C VAL A 547 8.91 1.57 -36.63
N ALA A 548 9.29 0.89 -37.71
CA ALA A 548 10.62 0.29 -37.84
C ALA A 548 11.75 1.31 -37.77
N TYR A 549 11.57 2.49 -38.39
CA TYR A 549 12.54 3.58 -38.32
C TYR A 549 12.81 4.02 -36.87
N VAL A 550 11.76 4.21 -36.08
CA VAL A 550 11.90 4.63 -34.68
C VAL A 550 12.46 3.51 -33.80
N ALA A 551 12.02 2.27 -34.01
CA ALA A 551 12.53 1.11 -33.31
C ALA A 551 14.03 0.91 -33.54
N ASP A 552 14.49 1.01 -34.80
CA ASP A 552 15.91 0.95 -35.16
C ASP A 552 16.71 2.13 -34.59
N LEU A 553 16.14 3.35 -34.60
CA LEU A 553 16.78 4.54 -33.99
C LEU A 553 17.03 4.34 -32.49
N LEU A 554 16.09 3.72 -31.78
CA LEU A 554 16.17 3.46 -30.34
C LEU A 554 16.71 2.06 -29.99
N LYS A 555 17.13 1.29 -30.99
CA LYS A 555 17.70 -0.06 -30.86
C LYS A 555 16.80 -1.06 -30.13
N VAL A 556 15.50 -0.97 -30.38
CA VAL A 556 14.50 -1.94 -29.91
C VAL A 556 14.10 -2.87 -31.06
N PRO A 557 14.14 -4.21 -30.89
CA PRO A 557 13.58 -5.17 -31.83
C PRO A 557 12.14 -4.83 -32.24
N ALA A 558 11.75 -5.11 -33.48
CA ALA A 558 10.38 -4.94 -33.95
C ALA A 558 9.95 -6.08 -34.89
N ILE A 559 8.74 -6.62 -34.68
CA ILE A 559 8.05 -7.51 -35.61
C ILE A 559 6.75 -6.87 -36.09
N PHE A 560 6.25 -7.31 -37.24
CA PHE A 560 5.06 -6.74 -37.86
C PHE A 560 4.12 -7.85 -38.29
N VAL A 561 2.85 -7.74 -37.87
CA VAL A 561 1.78 -8.70 -38.14
C VAL A 561 0.70 -7.97 -38.92
N LYS A 562 0.56 -8.30 -40.20
CA LYS A 562 -0.32 -7.55 -41.13
C LYS A 562 -1.39 -8.47 -41.70
N ALA A 563 -2.66 -8.13 -41.48
CA ALA A 563 -3.80 -8.89 -41.96
C ALA A 563 -4.42 -8.26 -43.21
N VAL A 564 -4.61 -9.04 -44.27
CA VAL A 564 -5.03 -8.53 -45.59
C VAL A 564 -6.52 -8.24 -45.64
N THR A 565 -6.90 -6.96 -45.75
CA THR A 565 -8.29 -6.48 -45.83
C THR A 565 -8.82 -6.26 -47.24
N ASP A 566 -7.92 -5.96 -48.16
CA ASP A 566 -8.21 -5.57 -49.54
C ASP A 566 -7.11 -6.08 -50.48
N ILE A 567 -7.47 -6.38 -51.73
CA ILE A 567 -6.55 -6.81 -52.77
C ILE A 567 -6.24 -5.61 -53.67
N VAL A 568 -5.02 -5.09 -53.55
CA VAL A 568 -4.59 -3.83 -54.18
C VAL A 568 -4.58 -3.93 -55.72
N ASP A 569 -4.23 -5.10 -56.26
CA ASP A 569 -4.26 -5.44 -57.69
C ASP A 569 -5.58 -6.12 -58.11
N GLY A 570 -6.64 -5.94 -57.32
CA GLY A 570 -7.98 -6.49 -57.54
C GLY A 570 -8.90 -5.60 -58.38
N GLU A 571 -10.10 -6.11 -58.67
CA GLU A 571 -11.12 -5.39 -59.46
C GLU A 571 -11.95 -4.40 -58.63
N LYS A 572 -11.93 -4.51 -57.30
CA LYS A 572 -12.72 -3.67 -56.38
C LYS A 572 -11.92 -2.47 -55.88
N PRO A 573 -12.56 -1.32 -55.63
CA PRO A 573 -11.90 -0.20 -54.96
C PRO A 573 -11.44 -0.59 -53.54
N ALA A 574 -10.19 -0.27 -53.20
CA ALA A 574 -9.57 -0.63 -51.92
C ALA A 574 -10.40 -0.17 -50.71
N ALA A 575 -10.95 1.06 -50.74
CA ALA A 575 -11.77 1.58 -49.64
C ALA A 575 -13.07 0.79 -49.41
N GLU A 576 -13.71 0.29 -50.48
CA GLU A 576 -14.94 -0.50 -50.37
C GLU A 576 -14.66 -1.91 -49.84
N GLU A 577 -13.60 -2.55 -50.36
CA GLU A 577 -13.20 -3.89 -49.92
C GLU A 577 -12.68 -3.90 -48.49
N PHE A 578 -11.92 -2.86 -48.11
CA PHE A 578 -11.49 -2.61 -46.74
C PHE A 578 -12.68 -2.57 -45.79
N LEU A 579 -13.67 -1.69 -46.02
CA LEU A 579 -14.83 -1.56 -45.14
C LEU A 579 -15.69 -2.82 -45.11
N GLN A 580 -15.79 -3.54 -46.23
CA GLN A 580 -16.56 -4.79 -46.33
C GLN A 580 -15.95 -5.91 -45.46
N ASN A 581 -14.62 -6.03 -45.46
CA ASN A 581 -13.92 -7.16 -44.85
C ASN A 581 -13.37 -6.85 -43.45
N LEU A 582 -13.32 -5.57 -43.06
CA LEU A 582 -12.69 -5.08 -41.83
C LEU A 582 -13.05 -5.92 -40.59
N ALA A 583 -14.34 -6.18 -40.35
CA ALA A 583 -14.77 -6.91 -39.16
C ALA A 583 -14.22 -8.35 -39.11
N ALA A 584 -14.27 -9.08 -40.22
CA ALA A 584 -13.82 -10.48 -40.29
C ALA A 584 -12.28 -10.58 -40.22
N VAL A 585 -11.59 -9.69 -40.93
CA VAL A 585 -10.11 -9.69 -40.97
C VAL A 585 -9.52 -9.22 -39.64
N THR A 586 -10.17 -8.28 -38.95
CA THR A 586 -9.69 -7.87 -37.63
C THR A 586 -9.86 -8.96 -36.58
N ALA A 587 -10.88 -9.82 -36.69
CA ALA A 587 -11.00 -11.01 -35.83
C ALA A 587 -9.85 -12.01 -36.08
N ALA A 588 -9.48 -12.23 -37.35
CA ALA A 588 -8.31 -13.07 -37.69
C ALA A 588 -6.99 -12.46 -37.20
N LEU A 589 -6.86 -11.13 -37.27
CA LEU A 589 -5.71 -10.41 -36.71
C LEU A 589 -5.63 -10.54 -35.19
N ASP A 590 -6.76 -10.42 -34.48
CA ASP A 590 -6.82 -10.57 -33.02
C ASP A 590 -6.39 -11.97 -32.58
N GLU A 591 -6.90 -13.01 -33.26
CA GLU A 591 -6.49 -14.40 -33.02
C GLU A 591 -4.99 -14.61 -33.26
N ALA A 592 -4.47 -14.11 -34.38
CA ALA A 592 -3.05 -14.26 -34.71
C ALA A 592 -2.14 -13.50 -33.72
N VAL A 593 -2.51 -12.28 -33.32
CA VAL A 593 -1.76 -11.50 -32.33
C VAL A 593 -1.82 -12.18 -30.96
N ALA A 594 -2.95 -12.75 -30.55
CA ALA A 594 -3.05 -13.54 -29.32
C ALA A 594 -2.10 -14.75 -29.35
N GLN A 595 -2.08 -15.51 -30.45
CA GLN A 595 -1.17 -16.63 -30.64
C GLN A 595 0.31 -16.21 -30.63
N VAL A 596 0.64 -15.06 -31.24
CA VAL A 596 1.98 -14.47 -31.19
C VAL A 596 2.38 -14.10 -29.76
N ILE A 597 1.50 -13.44 -29.01
CA ILE A 597 1.74 -13.07 -27.61
C ILE A 597 1.94 -14.33 -26.75
N ASP A 598 1.09 -15.34 -26.92
CA ASP A 598 1.18 -16.61 -26.20
C ASP A 598 2.47 -17.36 -26.53
N PHE A 599 2.89 -17.37 -27.80
CA PHE A 599 4.15 -17.98 -28.22
C PHE A 599 5.35 -17.28 -27.59
N ILE A 600 5.34 -15.95 -27.57
CA ILE A 600 6.43 -15.11 -27.05
C ILE A 600 6.52 -15.21 -25.51
N ASN A 601 5.39 -15.45 -24.85
CA ASN A 601 5.30 -15.45 -23.40
C ASN A 601 6.28 -16.45 -22.75
N GLY A 602 7.24 -15.92 -22.00
CA GLY A 602 8.25 -16.72 -21.29
C GLY A 602 9.46 -17.13 -22.13
N LYS A 603 9.62 -16.61 -23.35
CA LYS A 603 10.78 -16.81 -24.21
C LYS A 603 11.70 -15.59 -24.23
N CYS A 604 12.99 -15.81 -24.41
CA CYS A 604 13.96 -14.77 -24.74
C CYS A 604 13.90 -14.41 -26.23
N LEU A 605 14.38 -13.22 -26.61
CA LEU A 605 14.40 -12.78 -28.01
C LEU A 605 15.11 -13.76 -28.97
N SER A 606 16.16 -14.45 -28.51
CA SER A 606 16.88 -15.46 -29.29
C SER A 606 16.09 -16.75 -29.55
N GLU A 607 15.00 -16.96 -28.83
CA GLU A 607 14.15 -18.15 -28.92
C GLU A 607 12.92 -17.92 -29.81
N LEU A 608 12.77 -16.70 -30.35
CA LEU A 608 11.62 -16.31 -31.17
C LEU A 608 11.61 -16.89 -32.57
#